data_AF-A0A553QB56-F1
#
_entry.id   AF-A0A553QB56-F1
#
_cell.length_a   1.000
_cell.length_b   1.000
_cell.length_c   1.000
_cell.angle_alpha   90.00
_cell.angle_beta   90.00
_cell.angle_gamma   90.00
#
_symmetry.space_group_name_H-M   'P 1'
#
loop_
_entity.id
_entity.type
_entity.pdbx_description
1 polymer ?
#
loop_
_entity_poly.entity_id
_entity_poly.type
_entity_poly.pdbx_seq_one_letter_code
_entity_poly.pdbx_strand_id
1 'polypeptide(L)'
;MSNTTDVELAGLDCDKTVTVEFRHDDKLNEETGALMQCAVLYTSCSGQRRLRVHNMAVNCCTQLADLYRNCETDTIINFFAKYDSLRGLWSTGLPKCNEAKTLADTTAAGPLLQQRPYPSPGAVLMANARCQVEKKNDDDPYRSVLSNPTKNVRDTLVNQCAQILACYRKNCASPSSAGQLILPECMKLLPVYLNCVLKSDILQPGADVSLDDRAYLRQLVSAMDVAESHVFFYPRLLPLQKLDVDGTLMPVAVRDSEERLSRGGVYLLENGLNVFLWVGVNAQQELLQNIFGTPAFSQIDPAMISLPALENPFSKRLRDIIESIRAERSQYMKLMVVKQEDKLELIFKHFLVEDKSNNGGASYVDFLCHMHKEIRQLLS
;
A
#
# COMPACT_ATOMS: atom_id res chain seq x y z
N MET A 1 -32.02 5.74 -5.08
CA MET A 1 -31.92 6.99 -4.29
C MET A 1 -30.62 6.89 -3.52
N SER A 2 -29.74 7.88 -3.57
CA SER A 2 -28.51 7.86 -2.76
C SER A 2 -28.87 8.03 -1.29
N ASN A 3 -28.67 7.00 -0.48
CA ASN A 3 -28.70 7.07 0.98
C ASN A 3 -27.26 7.25 1.50
N THR A 4 -27.13 7.83 2.69
CA THR A 4 -25.83 8.02 3.36
C THR A 4 -25.57 6.98 4.46
N THR A 5 -26.49 6.03 4.65
CA THR A 5 -26.51 5.07 5.76
C THR A 5 -26.23 3.64 5.33
N ASP A 6 -26.81 3.19 4.22
CA ASP A 6 -26.75 1.78 3.84
C ASP A 6 -25.67 1.55 2.78
N VAL A 7 -24.76 0.64 3.07
CA VAL A 7 -23.74 0.21 2.11
C VAL A 7 -24.26 -0.99 1.34
N GLU A 8 -24.51 -0.81 0.05
CA GLU A 8 -25.01 -1.87 -0.83
C GLU A 8 -23.84 -2.66 -1.43
N LEU A 9 -23.79 -3.97 -1.14
CA LEU A 9 -22.78 -4.88 -1.67
C LEU A 9 -23.47 -6.02 -2.42
N ALA A 10 -23.19 -6.15 -3.71
CA ALA A 10 -23.73 -7.25 -4.53
C ALA A 10 -23.19 -8.62 -4.10
N GLY A 11 -21.96 -8.66 -3.60
CA GLY A 11 -21.31 -9.86 -3.07
C GLY A 11 -20.28 -9.49 -2.01
N LEU A 12 -20.19 -10.31 -0.97
CA LEU A 12 -19.24 -10.18 0.13
C LEU A 12 -18.65 -11.55 0.43
N ASP A 13 -17.32 -11.62 0.46
CA ASP A 13 -16.54 -12.80 0.82
C ASP A 13 -15.78 -12.55 2.13
N CYS A 14 -14.97 -13.52 2.57
CA CYS A 14 -14.21 -13.43 3.81
C CYS A 14 -13.01 -12.49 3.74
N ASP A 15 -12.55 -12.14 2.55
CA ASP A 15 -11.30 -11.40 2.33
C ASP A 15 -11.55 -9.89 2.17
N LYS A 16 -12.79 -9.52 1.79
CA LYS A 16 -13.20 -8.11 1.64
C LYS A 16 -13.36 -7.41 2.98
N THR A 17 -12.72 -6.26 3.11
CA THR A 17 -12.83 -5.37 4.28
C THR A 17 -13.33 -3.98 3.92
N VAL A 18 -14.34 -3.51 4.66
CA VAL A 18 -14.88 -2.14 4.57
C VAL A 18 -14.36 -1.32 5.74
N THR A 19 -13.77 -0.16 5.44
CA THR A 19 -13.27 0.78 6.45
C THR A 19 -14.25 1.95 6.59
N VAL A 20 -14.66 2.26 7.83
CA VAL A 20 -15.67 3.28 8.13
C VAL A 20 -15.06 4.42 8.95
N GLU A 21 -15.24 5.66 8.49
CA GLU A 21 -14.88 6.87 9.22
C GLU A 21 -16.04 7.29 10.13
N PHE A 22 -15.75 7.57 11.40
CA PHE A 22 -16.72 8.12 12.34
C PHE A 22 -16.42 9.58 12.61
N ARG A 23 -17.49 10.37 12.80
CA ARG A 23 -17.42 11.76 13.25
C ARG A 23 -18.24 11.93 14.52
N HIS A 24 -17.86 12.91 15.33
CA HIS A 24 -18.61 13.24 16.54
C HIS A 24 -19.92 13.94 16.14
N ASP A 25 -21.04 13.39 16.61
CA ASP A 25 -22.36 14.02 16.50
C ASP A 25 -22.66 14.85 17.77
N ASP A 26 -22.42 14.25 18.94
CA ASP A 26 -22.50 14.91 20.26
C ASP A 26 -21.37 14.40 21.19
N LYS A 27 -21.31 14.93 22.42
CA LYS A 27 -20.37 14.53 23.45
C LYS A 27 -20.63 13.10 23.91
N LEU A 28 -19.55 12.32 23.98
CA LEU A 28 -19.58 10.94 24.48
C LEU A 28 -19.36 10.91 25.99
N ASN A 29 -20.01 9.94 26.67
CA ASN A 29 -19.84 9.70 28.10
C ASN A 29 -18.75 8.63 28.33
N GLU A 30 -17.81 8.91 29.24
CA GLU A 30 -16.71 7.99 29.61
C GLU A 30 -17.22 6.70 30.29
N GLU A 31 -18.33 6.76 31.04
CA GLU A 31 -18.87 5.60 31.75
C GLU A 31 -19.52 4.59 30.80
N THR A 32 -20.21 5.08 29.76
CA THR A 32 -20.88 4.21 28.78
C THR A 32 -19.95 3.82 27.62
N GLY A 33 -18.91 4.61 27.37
CA GLY A 33 -18.07 4.47 26.19
C GLY A 33 -18.84 4.77 24.89
N ALA A 34 -18.27 4.31 23.78
CA ALA A 34 -18.89 4.33 22.46
C ALA A 34 -19.23 2.90 22.03
N LEU A 35 -20.47 2.72 21.56
CA LEU A 35 -20.99 1.44 21.10
C LEU A 35 -21.09 1.45 19.58
N MET A 36 -20.62 0.37 18.97
CA MET A 36 -20.66 0.16 17.52
C MET A 36 -21.36 -1.16 17.24
N GLN A 37 -22.32 -1.13 16.33
CA GLN A 37 -22.98 -2.32 15.81
C GLN A 37 -22.93 -2.31 14.29
N CYS A 38 -22.27 -3.31 13.72
CA CYS A 38 -22.30 -3.58 12.29
C CYS A 38 -23.29 -4.71 12.04
N ALA A 39 -24.34 -4.43 11.25
CA ALA A 39 -25.34 -5.41 10.85
C ALA A 39 -25.29 -5.62 9.34
N VAL A 40 -24.98 -6.84 8.91
CA VAL A 40 -24.91 -7.23 7.50
C VAL A 40 -26.08 -8.15 7.18
N LEU A 41 -27.03 -7.65 6.40
CA LEU A 41 -28.16 -8.42 5.90
C LEU A 41 -27.81 -9.00 4.52
N TYR A 42 -27.79 -10.32 4.40
CA TYR A 42 -27.36 -10.99 3.16
C TYR A 42 -28.19 -12.24 2.84
N THR A 43 -28.08 -12.71 1.61
CA THR A 43 -28.65 -13.99 1.17
C THR A 43 -27.51 -15.00 1.06
N SER A 44 -27.58 -16.08 1.85
CA SER A 44 -26.56 -17.13 1.81
C SER A 44 -26.63 -17.94 0.51
N CYS A 45 -25.57 -18.70 0.21
CA CYS A 45 -25.54 -19.61 -0.95
C CYS A 45 -26.66 -20.68 -0.94
N SER A 46 -27.26 -20.94 0.23
CA SER A 46 -28.42 -21.83 0.37
C SER A 46 -29.77 -21.16 0.06
N GLY A 47 -29.77 -19.88 -0.34
CA GLY A 47 -30.99 -19.09 -0.60
C GLY A 47 -31.65 -18.51 0.65
N GLN A 48 -31.11 -18.75 1.85
CA GLN A 48 -31.65 -18.22 3.10
C GLN A 48 -31.22 -16.78 3.34
N ARG A 49 -32.17 -15.90 3.70
CA ARG A 49 -31.88 -14.55 4.20
C ARG A 49 -31.34 -14.64 5.64
N ARG A 50 -30.18 -14.04 5.90
CA ARG A 50 -29.49 -14.07 7.20
C ARG A 50 -29.01 -12.68 7.58
N LEU A 51 -28.91 -12.45 8.89
CA LEU A 51 -28.32 -11.25 9.47
C LEU A 51 -27.06 -11.65 10.24
N ARG A 52 -25.92 -11.06 9.91
CA ARG A 52 -24.68 -11.14 10.70
C ARG A 52 -24.54 -9.85 11.49
N VAL A 53 -24.30 -9.96 12.79
CA VAL A 53 -24.17 -8.78 13.68
C VAL A 53 -22.83 -8.85 14.40
N HIS A 54 -22.06 -7.78 14.32
CA HIS A 54 -20.84 -7.56 15.09
C HIS A 54 -21.08 -6.39 16.05
N ASN A 55 -20.89 -6.63 17.34
CA ASN A 55 -20.99 -5.61 18.37
C ASN A 55 -19.59 -5.35 18.93
N MET A 56 -19.23 -4.07 19.05
CA MET A 56 -17.99 -3.63 19.66
C MET A 56 -18.29 -2.46 20.61
N ALA A 57 -17.67 -2.47 21.77
CA ALA A 57 -17.70 -1.36 22.71
C ALA A 57 -16.27 -0.86 22.89
N VAL A 58 -16.08 0.45 22.76
CA VAL A 58 -14.78 1.11 22.94
C VAL A 58 -14.88 2.14 24.06
N ASN A 59 -13.80 2.28 24.82
CA ASN A 59 -13.76 3.26 25.89
C ASN A 59 -13.67 4.68 25.33
N CYS A 60 -14.31 5.63 26.01
CA CYS A 60 -14.16 7.05 25.74
C CYS A 60 -13.19 7.65 26.75
N CYS A 61 -12.43 8.67 26.33
CA CYS A 61 -11.51 9.39 27.20
C CYS A 61 -11.53 10.89 26.90
N THR A 62 -11.40 11.70 27.95
CA THR A 62 -11.21 13.16 27.88
C THR A 62 -9.75 13.56 27.86
N GLN A 63 -8.84 12.68 28.30
CA GLN A 63 -7.40 12.91 28.32
C GLN A 63 -6.75 12.44 27.01
N LEU A 64 -6.00 13.33 26.36
CA LEU A 64 -5.28 12.98 25.12
C LEU A 64 -4.25 11.86 25.33
N ALA A 65 -3.61 11.78 26.51
CA ALA A 65 -2.62 10.74 26.79
C ALA A 65 -3.22 9.32 26.68
N ASP A 66 -4.47 9.14 27.12
CA ASP A 66 -5.17 7.86 27.02
C ASP A 66 -5.61 7.56 25.59
N LEU A 67 -5.96 8.59 24.80
CA LEU A 67 -6.21 8.44 23.36
C LEU A 67 -4.98 7.86 22.66
N TYR A 68 -3.82 8.50 22.81
CA TYR A 68 -2.59 8.04 22.16
C TYR A 68 -2.22 6.63 22.62
N ARG A 69 -2.34 6.29 23.91
CA ARG A 69 -1.99 4.93 24.40
C ARG A 69 -2.76 3.80 23.70
N ASN A 70 -3.99 4.07 23.25
CA ASN A 70 -4.88 3.07 22.66
C ASN A 70 -4.94 3.12 21.12
N CYS A 71 -4.07 3.90 20.47
CA CYS A 71 -4.01 3.92 19.00
C CYS A 71 -3.27 2.70 18.43
N GLU A 72 -3.75 2.21 17.30
CA GLU A 72 -3.10 1.14 16.53
C GLU A 72 -2.59 1.70 15.20
N THR A 73 -1.28 1.64 14.97
CA THR A 73 -0.66 2.23 13.78
C THR A 73 -1.15 1.57 12.49
N ASP A 74 -1.26 0.24 12.47
CA ASP A 74 -1.60 -0.51 11.25
C ASP A 74 -3.01 -0.16 10.76
N THR A 75 -3.96 -0.01 11.69
CA THR A 75 -5.33 0.45 11.39
C THR A 75 -5.36 1.90 10.88
N ILE A 76 -4.55 2.80 11.44
CA ILE A 76 -4.42 4.19 10.95
C ILE A 76 -3.86 4.20 9.52
N ILE A 77 -2.85 3.37 9.24
CA ILE A 77 -2.25 3.28 7.91
C ILE A 77 -3.23 2.67 6.90
N ASN A 78 -3.98 1.62 7.27
CA ASN A 78 -5.05 1.09 6.43
C ASN A 78 -6.08 2.17 6.10
N PHE A 79 -6.48 2.97 7.09
CA PHE A 79 -7.39 4.09 6.89
C PHE A 79 -6.80 5.14 5.95
N PHE A 80 -5.57 5.63 6.16
CA PHE A 80 -4.94 6.60 5.27
C PHE A 80 -4.75 6.06 3.85
N ALA A 81 -4.33 4.80 3.72
CA ALA A 81 -4.15 4.15 2.44
C ALA A 81 -5.46 4.04 1.66
N LYS A 82 -6.58 3.73 2.31
CA LYS A 82 -7.88 3.66 1.64
C LYS A 82 -8.48 5.04 1.44
N TYR A 83 -8.60 5.82 2.50
CA TYR A 83 -9.35 7.06 2.50
C TYR A 83 -8.70 8.12 1.62
N ASP A 84 -7.40 8.36 1.79
CA ASP A 84 -6.68 9.44 1.11
C ASP A 84 -6.17 9.03 -0.27
N SER A 85 -5.69 7.79 -0.42
CA SER A 85 -5.25 7.29 -1.75
C SER A 85 -6.40 7.13 -2.73
N LEU A 86 -7.62 6.86 -2.24
CA LEU A 86 -8.83 6.86 -3.06
C LEU A 86 -9.34 8.29 -3.37
N ARG A 87 -8.69 9.37 -2.93
CA ARG A 87 -9.01 10.76 -3.32
C ARG A 87 -8.18 11.31 -4.49
N GLY A 88 -7.16 10.59 -4.97
CA GLY A 88 -6.35 11.04 -6.11
C GLY A 88 -7.13 11.06 -7.45
N LEU A 89 -6.88 12.00 -8.38
CA LEU A 89 -7.50 11.96 -9.72
C LEU A 89 -7.25 10.60 -10.41
N TRP A 90 -8.26 10.07 -11.10
CA TRP A 90 -8.08 9.01 -12.10
C TRP A 90 -7.24 9.49 -13.31
N SER A 91 -7.13 10.81 -13.50
CA SER A 91 -6.42 11.43 -14.61
C SER A 91 -5.01 11.91 -14.29
N THR A 92 -4.51 11.78 -13.06
CA THR A 92 -3.10 12.08 -12.76
C THR A 92 -2.22 11.03 -13.44
N GLY A 93 -1.46 11.45 -14.44
CA GLY A 93 -0.68 10.57 -15.33
C GLY A 93 -1.24 10.49 -16.75
N LEU A 94 -2.49 10.92 -16.99
CA LEU A 94 -2.96 11.16 -18.35
C LEU A 94 -2.27 12.42 -18.91
N PRO A 95 -1.84 12.40 -20.19
CA PRO A 95 -1.49 13.63 -20.88
C PRO A 95 -2.67 14.60 -20.73
N LYS A 96 -2.40 15.85 -20.36
CA LYS A 96 -3.45 16.89 -20.40
C LYS A 96 -4.06 16.88 -21.81
N CYS A 97 -5.33 17.27 -21.97
CA CYS A 97 -5.99 17.30 -23.30
C CYS A 97 -5.22 18.08 -24.39
N ASN A 98 -4.17 18.84 -24.03
CA ASN A 98 -3.29 19.56 -24.96
C ASN A 98 -1.86 18.97 -25.07
N GLU A 99 -1.52 17.92 -24.32
CA GLU A 99 -0.20 17.26 -24.30
C GLU A 99 -0.24 15.84 -24.89
N ALA A 100 -1.42 15.31 -25.19
CA ALA A 100 -1.50 14.15 -26.07
C ALA A 100 -0.91 14.57 -27.42
N LYS A 101 0.35 14.21 -27.67
CA LYS A 101 0.79 13.97 -29.04
C LYS A 101 -0.15 12.90 -29.57
N THR A 102 -1.22 13.33 -30.25
CA THR A 102 -1.95 12.47 -31.15
C THR A 102 -0.88 11.86 -32.03
N LEU A 103 -0.56 10.59 -31.77
CA LEU A 103 0.14 9.69 -32.70
C LEU A 103 -0.79 9.42 -33.89
N ALA A 104 -1.46 10.46 -34.39
CA ALA A 104 -1.96 10.51 -35.73
C ALA A 104 -0.71 10.61 -36.59
N ASP A 105 -0.20 9.45 -36.96
CA ASP A 105 0.81 9.25 -37.97
C ASP A 105 0.44 10.13 -39.17
N THR A 106 1.17 11.23 -39.39
CA THR A 106 0.94 12.18 -40.49
C THR A 106 1.28 11.58 -41.86
N THR A 107 1.58 10.28 -41.90
CA THR A 107 1.98 9.55 -43.11
C THR A 107 0.93 8.58 -43.66
N ALA A 108 -0.26 8.49 -43.06
CA ALA A 108 -1.35 7.66 -43.62
C ALA A 108 -2.15 8.41 -44.71
N ALA A 109 -1.49 8.74 -45.82
CA ALA A 109 -2.16 9.12 -47.07
C ALA A 109 -2.66 7.85 -47.79
N GLY A 110 -3.67 7.18 -47.20
CA GLY A 110 -4.31 6.00 -47.78
C GLY A 110 -5.84 6.18 -47.80
N PRO A 111 -6.55 5.77 -48.86
CA PRO A 111 -7.97 6.09 -49.09
C PRO A 111 -8.97 5.34 -48.19
N LEU A 112 -8.54 4.72 -47.08
CA LEU A 112 -9.33 3.76 -46.30
C LEU A 112 -9.77 4.20 -44.90
N LEU A 113 -9.54 5.46 -44.49
CA LEU A 113 -9.91 5.95 -43.14
C LEU A 113 -10.83 7.18 -43.11
N GLN A 114 -11.61 7.41 -44.18
CA GLN A 114 -12.55 8.53 -44.27
C GLN A 114 -14.02 8.09 -44.02
N GLN A 115 -14.27 7.27 -43.00
CA GLN A 115 -15.64 6.77 -42.72
C GLN A 115 -16.15 6.94 -41.28
N ARG A 116 -15.51 7.77 -40.45
CA ARG A 116 -16.18 8.29 -39.25
C ARG A 116 -16.26 9.81 -39.32
N PRO A 117 -17.47 10.41 -39.31
CA PRO A 117 -17.60 11.86 -39.31
C PRO A 117 -16.88 12.41 -38.07
N TYR A 118 -15.86 13.24 -38.26
CA TYR A 118 -15.34 14.02 -37.15
C TYR A 118 -16.46 14.93 -36.64
N PRO A 119 -16.67 15.00 -35.32
CA PRO A 119 -17.60 15.97 -34.77
C PRO A 119 -17.16 17.38 -35.21
N SER A 120 -18.14 18.21 -35.60
CA SER A 120 -17.83 19.57 -36.02
C SER A 120 -17.08 20.32 -34.91
N PRO A 121 -16.19 21.27 -35.22
CA PRO A 121 -15.48 22.05 -34.21
C PRO A 121 -16.42 22.67 -33.16
N GLY A 122 -17.62 23.07 -33.57
CA GLY A 122 -18.68 23.54 -32.66
C GLY A 122 -19.24 22.44 -31.73
N ALA A 123 -19.36 21.20 -32.20
CA ALA A 123 -19.79 20.07 -31.37
C ALA A 123 -18.73 19.70 -30.32
N VAL A 124 -17.44 19.78 -30.67
CA VAL A 124 -16.33 19.57 -29.72
C VAL A 124 -16.29 20.70 -28.67
N LEU A 125 -16.44 21.95 -29.10
CA LEU A 125 -16.50 23.10 -28.17
C LEU A 125 -17.73 23.02 -27.26
N MET A 126 -18.88 22.59 -27.75
CA MET A 126 -20.08 22.36 -26.94
C MET A 126 -19.91 21.18 -25.96
N ALA A 127 -19.26 20.09 -26.37
CA ALA A 127 -18.95 18.97 -25.47
C ALA A 127 -17.99 19.40 -24.36
N ASN A 128 -16.96 20.19 -24.69
CA ASN A 128 -16.03 20.76 -23.72
C ASN A 128 -16.71 21.75 -22.78
N ALA A 129 -17.62 22.59 -23.29
CA ALA A 129 -18.40 23.51 -22.46
C ALA A 129 -19.37 22.75 -21.53
N ARG A 130 -20.02 21.67 -22.01
CA ARG A 130 -20.85 20.79 -21.17
C ARG A 130 -20.03 20.12 -20.07
N CYS A 131 -18.85 19.59 -20.37
CA CYS A 131 -17.94 19.03 -19.36
C CYS A 131 -17.49 20.08 -18.32
N GLN A 132 -17.38 21.36 -18.69
CA GLN A 132 -17.07 22.44 -17.75
C GLN A 132 -18.26 22.83 -16.86
N VAL A 133 -19.49 22.71 -17.38
CA VAL A 133 -20.72 22.97 -16.63
C VAL A 133 -21.06 21.82 -15.68
N GLU A 134 -20.84 20.56 -16.10
CA GLU A 134 -20.97 19.39 -15.21
C GLU A 134 -20.01 19.45 -14.02
N LYS A 135 -18.78 19.96 -14.22
CA LYS A 135 -17.84 20.24 -13.12
C LYS A 135 -18.30 21.32 -12.13
N LYS A 136 -19.25 22.19 -12.51
CA LYS A 136 -19.76 23.28 -11.66
C LYS A 136 -21.04 22.92 -10.90
N ASN A 137 -21.75 21.85 -11.31
CA ASN A 137 -23.06 21.49 -10.77
C ASN A 137 -23.10 20.15 -10.02
N ASP A 138 -21.97 19.43 -9.92
CA ASP A 138 -21.89 18.18 -9.15
C ASP A 138 -21.52 18.47 -7.68
N ASP A 139 -22.54 18.71 -6.84
CA ASP A 139 -22.44 18.68 -5.37
C ASP A 139 -22.39 17.22 -4.84
N ASP A 140 -21.74 16.29 -5.57
CA ASP A 140 -21.52 14.93 -5.09
C ASP A 140 -20.18 14.88 -4.32
N PRO A 141 -20.20 14.75 -2.97
CA PRO A 141 -18.99 14.71 -2.17
C PRO A 141 -18.05 13.57 -2.57
N TYR A 142 -18.56 12.48 -3.16
CA TYR A 142 -17.73 11.36 -3.59
C TYR A 142 -16.93 11.67 -4.87
N ARG A 143 -17.47 12.49 -5.78
CA ARG A 143 -16.82 12.82 -7.05
C ARG A 143 -15.79 13.95 -6.90
N SER A 144 -16.05 14.92 -6.01
CA SER A 144 -15.07 15.94 -5.62
C SER A 144 -13.88 15.32 -4.88
N VAL A 145 -14.13 14.30 -4.07
CA VAL A 145 -13.11 13.49 -3.41
C VAL A 145 -12.18 12.83 -4.43
N LEU A 146 -12.68 12.30 -5.54
CA LEU A 146 -11.88 11.67 -6.61
C LEU A 146 -11.13 12.67 -7.52
N SER A 147 -11.18 13.98 -7.22
CA SER A 147 -10.68 15.04 -8.11
C SER A 147 -9.42 15.77 -7.59
N ASN A 148 -8.80 15.28 -6.50
CA ASN A 148 -7.65 15.95 -5.89
C ASN A 148 -6.31 15.50 -6.48
N PRO A 149 -5.42 16.42 -6.93
CA PRO A 149 -4.10 16.04 -7.43
C PRO A 149 -3.34 15.19 -6.41
N THR A 150 -2.65 14.14 -6.87
CA THR A 150 -1.87 13.24 -6.00
C THR A 150 -0.87 13.99 -5.12
N LYS A 151 -0.32 15.11 -5.61
CA LYS A 151 0.51 16.02 -4.81
C LYS A 151 -0.23 16.54 -3.57
N ASN A 152 -1.45 17.05 -3.73
CA ASN A 152 -2.24 17.60 -2.63
C ASN A 152 -2.60 16.50 -1.61
N VAL A 153 -2.88 15.28 -2.09
CA VAL A 153 -3.14 14.12 -1.22
C VAL A 153 -1.90 13.81 -0.37
N ARG A 154 -0.71 13.76 -0.98
CA ARG A 154 0.56 13.54 -0.27
C ARG A 154 0.81 14.62 0.78
N ASP A 155 0.62 15.89 0.42
CA ASP A 155 0.82 17.01 1.33
C ASP A 155 -0.18 16.95 2.50
N THR A 156 -1.43 16.56 2.24
CA THR A 156 -2.46 16.38 3.27
C THR A 156 -2.07 15.27 4.26
N LEU A 157 -1.63 14.12 3.76
CA LEU A 157 -1.18 13.00 4.57
C LEU A 157 0.01 13.36 5.47
N VAL A 158 1.02 14.04 4.92
CA VAL A 158 2.18 14.52 5.67
C VAL A 158 1.75 15.51 6.76
N ASN A 159 0.89 16.47 6.41
CA ASN A 159 0.41 17.48 7.35
C ASN A 159 -0.42 16.87 8.49
N GLN A 160 -1.32 15.93 8.19
CA GLN A 160 -2.10 15.23 9.21
C GLN A 160 -1.21 14.45 10.18
N CYS A 161 -0.22 13.71 9.65
CA CYS A 161 0.75 13.01 10.51
C CYS A 161 1.56 13.98 11.37
N ALA A 162 2.00 15.11 10.81
CA ALA A 162 2.74 16.13 11.56
C ALA A 162 1.86 16.74 12.67
N GLN A 163 0.58 17.00 12.40
CA GLN A 163 -0.38 17.49 13.39
C GLN A 163 -0.63 16.50 14.53
N ILE A 164 -0.81 15.20 14.20
CA ILE A 164 -0.98 14.14 15.21
C ILE A 164 0.24 14.10 16.14
N LEU A 165 1.46 14.14 15.59
CA LEU A 165 2.69 14.07 16.38
C LEU A 165 2.97 15.38 17.14
N ALA A 166 2.67 16.54 16.55
CA ALA A 166 2.80 17.84 17.22
C ALA A 166 1.82 17.97 18.39
N CYS A 167 0.58 17.48 18.24
CA CYS A 167 -0.41 17.47 19.32
C CYS A 167 0.06 16.59 20.51
N TYR A 168 0.62 15.41 20.24
CA TYR A 168 1.23 14.58 21.27
C TYR A 168 2.39 15.30 21.98
N ARG A 169 3.29 15.90 21.19
CA ARG A 169 4.45 16.63 21.70
C ARG A 169 4.06 17.79 22.62
N LYS A 170 2.98 18.50 22.29
CA LYS A 170 2.50 19.66 23.05
C LYS A 170 1.76 19.28 24.33
N ASN A 171 0.95 18.23 24.29
CA ASN A 171 -0.03 17.95 25.34
C ASN A 171 0.28 16.73 26.22
N CYS A 172 1.09 15.79 25.74
CA CYS A 172 1.32 14.50 26.41
C CYS A 172 2.79 14.24 26.76
N ALA A 173 3.73 14.75 25.95
CA ALA A 173 5.15 14.49 26.16
C ALA A 173 5.72 15.28 27.34
N SER A 174 6.62 14.65 28.10
CA SER A 174 7.37 15.34 29.15
C SER A 174 8.29 16.43 28.56
N PRO A 175 8.52 17.54 29.30
CA PRO A 175 9.41 18.61 28.87
C PRO A 175 10.77 18.05 28.45
N SER A 176 11.18 18.33 27.22
CA SER A 176 12.42 17.86 26.62
C SER A 176 12.89 18.85 25.57
N SER A 177 14.14 18.73 25.14
CA SER A 177 14.76 19.74 24.27
C SER A 177 14.05 19.84 22.91
N ALA A 178 13.98 21.05 22.33
CA ALA A 178 13.32 21.30 21.04
C ALA A 178 14.02 20.63 19.84
N GLY A 179 15.22 20.07 20.03
CA GLY A 179 15.92 19.28 19.02
C GLY A 179 15.56 17.79 19.02
N GLN A 180 14.80 17.31 20.01
CA GLN A 180 14.38 15.92 20.11
C GLN A 180 13.01 15.71 19.48
N LEU A 181 12.94 14.76 18.54
CA LEU A 181 11.67 14.22 18.05
C LEU A 181 11.17 13.16 19.03
N ILE A 182 10.04 13.43 19.69
CA ILE A 182 9.41 12.50 20.62
C ILE A 182 8.13 11.95 19.99
N LEU A 183 8.06 10.63 19.89
CA LEU A 183 6.93 9.89 19.33
C LEU A 183 6.26 9.08 20.45
N PRO A 184 4.94 8.87 20.41
CA PRO A 184 4.29 7.92 21.31
C PRO A 184 4.66 6.49 20.91
N GLU A 185 4.78 5.59 21.89
CA GLU A 185 5.23 4.20 21.66
C GLU A 185 4.38 3.46 20.63
N CYS A 186 3.05 3.65 20.70
CA CYS A 186 2.07 3.07 19.79
C CYS A 186 2.18 3.56 18.33
N MET A 187 2.77 4.75 18.09
CA MET A 187 2.93 5.36 16.76
C MET A 187 4.40 5.55 16.36
N LYS A 188 5.34 4.87 17.03
CA LYS A 188 6.77 4.97 16.69
C LYS A 188 7.06 4.58 15.23
N LEU A 189 6.24 3.69 14.67
CA LEU A 189 6.33 3.22 13.28
C LEU A 189 5.45 4.00 12.30
N LEU A 190 4.58 4.90 12.79
CA LEU A 190 3.68 5.67 11.93
C LEU A 190 4.45 6.46 10.83
N PRO A 191 5.57 7.14 11.12
CA PRO A 191 6.31 7.85 10.07
C PRO A 191 6.90 6.91 9.01
N VAL A 192 7.38 5.71 9.38
CA VAL A 192 7.95 4.78 8.39
C VAL A 192 6.85 4.25 7.47
N TYR A 193 5.73 3.80 8.03
CA TYR A 193 4.63 3.27 7.22
C TYR A 193 3.97 4.35 6.36
N LEU A 194 3.84 5.57 6.87
CA LEU A 194 3.37 6.68 6.04
C LEU A 194 4.32 6.95 4.86
N ASN A 195 5.64 6.94 5.09
CA ASN A 195 6.61 7.08 3.99
C ASN A 195 6.43 5.97 2.95
N CYS A 196 6.16 4.74 3.39
CA CYS A 196 5.89 3.62 2.48
C CYS A 196 4.62 3.85 1.64
N VAL A 197 3.53 4.30 2.25
CA VAL A 197 2.29 4.68 1.52
C VAL A 197 2.57 5.78 0.50
N LEU A 198 3.33 6.82 0.87
CA LEU A 198 3.69 7.92 -0.03
C LEU A 198 4.63 7.49 -1.17
N LYS A 199 5.41 6.43 -0.96
CA LYS A 199 6.30 5.83 -1.98
C LYS A 199 5.59 4.81 -2.86
N SER A 200 4.40 4.34 -2.48
CA SER A 200 3.65 3.36 -3.27
C SER A 200 3.34 3.87 -4.68
N ASP A 201 3.25 2.93 -5.62
CA ASP A 201 2.89 3.17 -7.02
C ASP A 201 1.52 3.86 -7.20
N ILE A 202 0.67 3.83 -6.16
CA ILE A 202 -0.64 4.47 -6.16
C ILE A 202 -0.48 6.00 -6.12
N LEU A 203 0.40 6.51 -5.23
CA LEU A 203 0.58 7.94 -4.96
C LEU A 203 1.81 8.54 -5.62
N GLN A 204 2.76 7.73 -6.10
CA GLN A 204 3.95 8.24 -6.76
C GLN A 204 3.63 8.72 -8.18
N PRO A 205 4.08 9.92 -8.60
CA PRO A 205 3.80 10.47 -9.93
C PRO A 205 4.72 9.91 -11.05
N GLY A 206 5.45 8.82 -10.79
CA GLY A 206 6.45 8.27 -11.70
C GLY A 206 5.86 7.75 -13.03
N ALA A 207 6.64 7.88 -14.10
CA ALA A 207 6.28 7.43 -15.45
C ALA A 207 6.38 5.91 -15.65
N ASP A 208 6.93 5.18 -14.67
CA ASP A 208 7.26 3.76 -14.80
C ASP A 208 6.07 2.83 -14.49
N VAL A 209 4.98 3.36 -13.93
CA VAL A 209 3.78 2.59 -13.58
C VAL A 209 2.69 2.89 -14.60
N SER A 210 2.16 1.84 -15.23
CA SER A 210 1.06 2.01 -16.17
C SER A 210 -0.22 2.46 -15.46
N LEU A 211 -1.14 3.09 -16.20
CA LEU A 211 -2.42 3.52 -15.63
C LEU A 211 -3.26 2.32 -15.17
N ASP A 212 -3.18 1.20 -15.89
CA ASP A 212 -3.89 -0.03 -15.56
C ASP A 212 -3.33 -0.63 -14.26
N ASP A 213 -2.01 -0.68 -14.10
CA ASP A 213 -1.37 -1.17 -12.86
C ASP A 213 -1.78 -0.29 -11.67
N ARG A 214 -1.76 1.03 -11.84
CA ARG A 214 -2.16 1.97 -10.78
C ARG A 214 -3.63 1.80 -10.40
N ALA A 215 -4.52 1.65 -11.39
CA ALA A 215 -5.94 1.41 -11.17
C ALA A 215 -6.18 0.07 -10.45
N TYR A 216 -5.46 -0.97 -10.87
CA TYR A 216 -5.49 -2.29 -10.24
C TYR A 216 -5.05 -2.23 -8.77
N LEU A 217 -3.89 -1.64 -8.47
CA LEU A 217 -3.38 -1.52 -7.10
C LEU A 217 -4.32 -0.72 -6.21
N ARG A 218 -4.92 0.34 -6.74
CA ARG A 218 -5.89 1.18 -6.03
C ARG A 218 -7.18 0.41 -5.70
N GLN A 219 -7.68 -0.39 -6.64
CA GLN A 219 -8.83 -1.27 -6.40
C GLN A 219 -8.49 -2.33 -5.36
N LEU A 220 -7.28 -2.91 -5.42
CA LEU A 220 -6.83 -3.92 -4.48
C LEU A 220 -6.78 -3.36 -3.06
N VAL A 221 -6.08 -2.24 -2.83
CA VAL A 221 -5.96 -1.60 -1.51
C VAL A 221 -7.33 -1.20 -0.94
N SER A 222 -8.30 -0.85 -1.78
CA SER A 222 -9.65 -0.50 -1.32
C SER A 222 -10.35 -1.64 -0.56
N ALA A 223 -10.02 -2.90 -0.86
CA ALA A 223 -10.62 -4.08 -0.27
C ALA A 223 -9.76 -4.74 0.84
N MET A 224 -8.46 -4.44 0.90
CA MET A 224 -7.51 -5.07 1.83
C MET A 224 -7.90 -4.90 3.30
N ASP A 225 -7.72 -5.94 4.10
CA ASP A 225 -7.79 -5.84 5.55
C ASP A 225 -6.52 -5.16 6.13
N VAL A 226 -6.45 -5.05 7.46
CA VAL A 226 -5.30 -4.44 8.14
C VAL A 226 -4.04 -5.27 7.92
N ALA A 227 -4.12 -6.60 8.01
CA ALA A 227 -2.98 -7.52 7.91
C ALA A 227 -2.38 -7.63 6.49
N GLU A 228 -3.23 -7.55 5.47
CA GLU A 228 -2.86 -7.48 4.06
C GLU A 228 -2.24 -6.13 3.72
N SER A 229 -2.90 -5.04 4.14
CA SER A 229 -2.38 -3.69 3.87
C SER A 229 -1.02 -3.43 4.53
N HIS A 230 -0.81 -3.99 5.72
CA HIS A 230 0.46 -3.89 6.44
C HIS A 230 1.61 -4.46 5.61
N VAL A 231 1.50 -5.70 5.15
CA VAL A 231 2.54 -6.36 4.35
C VAL A 231 2.64 -5.81 2.94
N PHE A 232 1.55 -5.29 2.39
CA PHE A 232 1.57 -4.62 1.09
C PHE A 232 2.45 -3.35 1.12
N PHE A 233 2.34 -2.53 2.17
CA PHE A 233 3.15 -1.31 2.28
C PHE A 233 4.53 -1.53 2.91
N TYR A 234 4.67 -2.47 3.84
CA TYR A 234 5.94 -2.85 4.46
C TYR A 234 6.15 -4.35 4.30
N PRO A 235 6.81 -4.77 3.20
CA PRO A 235 7.12 -6.17 2.91
C PRO A 235 7.79 -6.92 4.07
N ARG A 236 7.71 -8.25 4.09
CA ARG A 236 8.50 -9.07 5.02
C ARG A 236 9.75 -9.58 4.30
N LEU A 237 10.93 -9.09 4.69
CA LEU A 237 12.22 -9.59 4.22
C LEU A 237 12.80 -10.63 5.20
N LEU A 238 12.86 -11.89 4.79
CA LEU A 238 13.29 -13.03 5.61
C LEU A 238 14.67 -13.55 5.15
N PRO A 239 15.70 -13.54 6.02
CA PRO A 239 17.01 -14.11 5.71
C PRO A 239 16.96 -15.65 5.76
N LEU A 240 17.50 -16.31 4.74
CA LEU A 240 17.49 -17.78 4.64
C LEU A 240 18.83 -18.45 5.00
N GLN A 241 19.89 -17.68 5.23
CA GLN A 241 21.25 -18.19 5.49
C GLN A 241 21.38 -18.90 6.84
N LYS A 242 20.55 -18.51 7.81
CA LYS A 242 20.51 -19.10 9.16
C LYS A 242 19.17 -19.77 9.43
N LEU A 243 18.61 -20.39 8.40
CA LEU A 243 17.35 -21.10 8.53
C LEU A 243 17.52 -22.31 9.45
N ASP A 244 16.76 -22.35 10.53
CA ASP A 244 16.64 -23.56 11.35
C ASP A 244 15.82 -24.59 10.57
N VAL A 245 16.50 -25.64 10.12
CA VAL A 245 15.94 -26.65 9.22
C VAL A 245 14.96 -27.57 9.96
N ASP A 246 15.20 -27.80 11.25
CA ASP A 246 14.38 -28.69 12.09
C ASP A 246 13.31 -27.92 12.87
N GLY A 247 13.44 -26.59 12.96
CA GLY A 247 12.49 -25.71 13.64
C GLY A 247 11.18 -25.52 12.87
N THR A 248 10.10 -25.25 13.60
CA THR A 248 8.78 -24.91 13.03
C THR A 248 8.55 -23.40 12.90
N LEU A 249 9.36 -22.58 13.58
CA LEU A 249 9.22 -21.13 13.62
C LEU A 249 9.67 -20.47 12.31
N MET A 250 8.95 -19.41 11.94
CA MET A 250 9.31 -18.56 10.80
C MET A 250 10.61 -17.79 11.09
N PRO A 251 11.46 -17.54 10.08
CA PRO A 251 12.62 -16.66 10.24
C PRO A 251 12.20 -15.27 10.72
N VAL A 252 13.04 -14.63 11.54
CA VAL A 252 12.80 -13.26 11.99
C VAL A 252 13.06 -12.30 10.83
N ALA A 253 12.06 -11.51 10.49
CA ALA A 253 12.17 -10.50 9.43
C ALA A 253 13.24 -9.45 9.76
N VAL A 254 13.92 -8.97 8.72
CA VAL A 254 14.87 -7.87 8.78
C VAL A 254 14.28 -6.63 8.11
N ARG A 255 14.88 -5.47 8.36
CA ARG A 255 14.43 -4.19 7.76
C ARG A 255 14.56 -4.20 6.25
N ASP A 256 13.60 -3.58 5.58
CA ASP A 256 13.52 -3.45 4.11
C ASP A 256 14.47 -2.36 3.59
N SER A 257 15.76 -2.63 3.69
CA SER A 257 16.84 -1.78 3.19
C SER A 257 17.96 -2.60 2.57
N GLU A 258 18.58 -2.08 1.52
CA GLU A 258 19.72 -2.70 0.85
C GLU A 258 20.93 -2.88 1.78
N GLU A 259 21.05 -2.08 2.84
CA GLU A 259 22.08 -2.23 3.87
C GLU A 259 21.98 -3.58 4.61
N ARG A 260 20.81 -4.22 4.61
CA ARG A 260 20.59 -5.54 5.22
C ARG A 260 20.89 -6.70 4.27
N LEU A 261 21.10 -6.43 2.98
CA LEU A 261 21.43 -7.42 1.98
C LEU A 261 22.94 -7.67 1.97
N SER A 262 23.30 -8.95 2.00
CA SER A 262 24.67 -9.42 1.86
C SER A 262 24.85 -10.06 0.49
N ARG A 263 25.98 -9.76 -0.18
CA ARG A 263 26.36 -10.40 -1.45
C ARG A 263 26.46 -11.92 -1.35
N GLY A 264 26.69 -12.47 -0.15
CA GLY A 264 26.72 -13.90 0.11
C GLY A 264 25.38 -14.50 0.56
N GLY A 265 24.32 -13.70 0.56
CA GLY A 265 23.04 -14.02 1.15
C GLY A 265 21.99 -14.52 0.18
N VAL A 266 20.95 -15.13 0.74
CA VAL A 266 19.68 -15.41 0.05
C VAL A 266 18.57 -14.95 0.96
N TYR A 267 17.62 -14.19 0.40
CA TYR A 267 16.52 -13.58 1.14
C TYR A 267 15.20 -13.84 0.43
N LEU A 268 14.15 -14.05 1.22
CA LEU A 268 12.77 -14.15 0.75
C LEU A 268 12.06 -12.84 1.09
N LEU A 269 11.49 -12.16 0.10
CA LEU A 269 10.68 -10.96 0.31
C LEU A 269 9.24 -11.26 -0.10
N GLU A 270 8.28 -11.02 0.78
CA GLU A 270 6.85 -11.06 0.43
C GLU A 270 6.21 -9.68 0.56
N ASN A 271 5.33 -9.33 -0.38
CA ASN A 271 4.58 -8.07 -0.37
C ASN A 271 3.05 -8.27 -0.46
N GLY A 272 2.58 -9.48 -0.12
CA GLY A 272 1.16 -9.86 -0.21
C GLY A 272 0.66 -10.18 -1.63
N LEU A 273 1.39 -9.80 -2.69
CA LEU A 273 1.05 -10.10 -4.08
C LEU A 273 2.02 -11.09 -4.72
N ASN A 274 3.29 -10.96 -4.42
CA ASN A 274 4.37 -11.75 -4.96
C ASN A 274 5.33 -12.15 -3.85
N VAL A 275 6.05 -13.25 -4.09
CA VAL A 275 7.17 -13.69 -3.28
C VAL A 275 8.43 -13.60 -4.15
N PHE A 276 9.42 -12.85 -3.70
CA PHE A 276 10.71 -12.71 -4.37
C PHE A 276 11.75 -13.52 -3.62
N LEU A 277 12.53 -14.33 -4.34
CA LEU A 277 13.69 -15.01 -3.80
C LEU A 277 14.94 -14.34 -4.36
N TRP A 278 15.52 -13.42 -3.58
CA TRP A 278 16.74 -12.73 -3.96
C TRP A 278 17.97 -13.57 -3.63
N VAL A 279 18.89 -13.69 -4.58
CA VAL A 279 20.13 -14.47 -4.48
C VAL A 279 21.33 -13.57 -4.73
N GLY A 280 22.24 -13.51 -3.77
CA GLY A 280 23.49 -12.76 -3.87
C GLY A 280 24.53 -13.45 -4.77
N VAL A 281 25.38 -12.65 -5.42
CA VAL A 281 26.40 -13.13 -6.37
C VAL A 281 27.43 -14.08 -5.73
N ASN A 282 27.71 -13.90 -4.44
CA ASN A 282 28.66 -14.70 -3.66
C ASN A 282 27.95 -15.70 -2.73
N ALA A 283 26.69 -16.06 -3.02
CA ALA A 283 25.96 -17.05 -2.25
C ALA A 283 26.73 -18.38 -2.20
N GLN A 284 26.79 -19.00 -1.02
CA GLN A 284 27.55 -20.23 -0.82
C GLN A 284 27.01 -21.36 -1.70
N GLN A 285 27.92 -22.12 -2.32
CA GLN A 285 27.58 -23.23 -3.21
C GLN A 285 26.64 -24.25 -2.54
N GLU A 286 26.85 -24.55 -1.25
CA GLU A 286 25.99 -25.45 -0.48
C GLU A 286 24.53 -24.96 -0.44
N LEU A 287 24.32 -23.65 -0.21
CA LEU A 287 22.99 -23.05 -0.18
C LEU A 287 22.34 -23.07 -1.57
N LEU A 288 23.10 -22.81 -2.63
CA LEU A 288 22.59 -22.88 -4.01
C LEU A 288 22.22 -24.31 -4.42
N GLN A 289 23.04 -25.29 -4.03
CA GLN A 289 22.77 -26.70 -4.27
C GLN A 289 21.51 -27.15 -3.50
N ASN A 290 21.34 -26.68 -2.27
CA ASN A 290 20.18 -27.00 -1.44
C ASN A 290 18.88 -26.35 -1.94
N ILE A 291 18.92 -25.15 -2.51
CA ILE A 291 17.72 -24.44 -2.99
C ILE A 291 17.37 -24.79 -4.43
N PHE A 292 18.35 -24.70 -5.33
CA PHE A 292 18.15 -24.78 -6.78
C PHE A 292 18.66 -26.09 -7.39
N GLY A 293 19.48 -26.86 -6.67
CA GLY A 293 20.12 -28.06 -7.21
C GLY A 293 21.30 -27.74 -8.15
N THR A 294 21.70 -26.47 -8.22
CA THR A 294 22.78 -25.98 -9.07
C THR A 294 23.99 -25.54 -8.24
N PRO A 295 25.23 -25.91 -8.61
CA PRO A 295 26.42 -25.52 -7.85
C PRO A 295 26.86 -24.07 -8.04
N ALA A 296 26.41 -23.38 -9.09
CA ALA A 296 26.90 -22.04 -9.44
C ALA A 296 25.79 -21.02 -9.63
N PHE A 297 26.03 -19.78 -9.20
CA PHE A 297 25.12 -18.64 -9.36
C PHE A 297 24.74 -18.37 -10.82
N SER A 298 25.65 -18.58 -11.76
CA SER A 298 25.41 -18.40 -13.19
C SER A 298 24.36 -19.37 -13.77
N GLN A 299 24.22 -20.56 -13.18
CA GLN A 299 23.32 -21.61 -13.66
C GLN A 299 21.88 -21.46 -13.15
N ILE A 300 21.63 -20.53 -12.21
CA ILE A 300 20.29 -20.24 -11.72
C ILE A 300 19.47 -19.61 -12.83
N ASP A 301 18.34 -20.23 -13.14
CA ASP A 301 17.35 -19.72 -14.10
C ASP A 301 16.48 -18.62 -13.44
N PRO A 302 16.59 -17.35 -13.89
CA PRO A 302 15.77 -16.26 -13.36
C PRO A 302 14.29 -16.35 -13.78
N ALA A 303 13.96 -17.13 -14.82
CA ALA A 303 12.57 -17.33 -15.25
C ALA A 303 11.81 -18.37 -14.39
N MET A 304 12.49 -18.96 -13.40
CA MET A 304 11.92 -19.95 -12.50
C MET A 304 10.79 -19.35 -11.64
N ILE A 305 9.59 -19.93 -11.75
CA ILE A 305 8.38 -19.52 -11.02
C ILE A 305 7.99 -20.47 -9.89
N SER A 306 8.75 -21.56 -9.71
CA SER A 306 8.54 -22.58 -8.68
C SER A 306 9.87 -23.22 -8.32
N LEU A 307 10.12 -23.43 -7.02
CA LEU A 307 11.34 -24.09 -6.58
C LEU A 307 11.35 -25.58 -6.96
N PRO A 308 12.51 -26.16 -7.32
CA PRO A 308 12.63 -27.59 -7.56
C PRO A 308 12.35 -28.36 -6.27
N ALA A 309 11.62 -29.47 -6.40
CA ALA A 309 11.33 -30.37 -5.28
C ALA A 309 12.54 -31.26 -4.99
N LEU A 310 13.53 -30.72 -4.30
CA LEU A 310 14.74 -31.44 -3.94
C LEU A 310 14.55 -32.24 -2.65
N GLU A 311 15.16 -33.42 -2.57
CA GLU A 311 15.16 -34.28 -1.38
C GLU A 311 16.22 -33.86 -0.35
N ASN A 312 16.24 -32.58 0.01
CA ASN A 312 17.06 -32.07 1.09
C ASN A 312 16.20 -31.32 2.12
N PRO A 313 16.58 -31.32 3.41
CA PRO A 313 15.71 -30.81 4.46
C PRO A 313 15.56 -29.28 4.38
N PHE A 314 16.57 -28.56 3.88
CA PHE A 314 16.50 -27.11 3.64
C PHE A 314 15.43 -26.75 2.57
N SER A 315 15.40 -27.45 1.44
CA SER A 315 14.43 -27.26 0.35
C SER A 315 13.01 -27.58 0.79
N LYS A 316 12.83 -28.63 1.60
CA LYS A 316 11.54 -28.95 2.21
C LYS A 316 11.09 -27.80 3.11
N ARG A 317 11.95 -27.39 4.06
CA ARG A 317 11.66 -26.28 4.98
C ARG A 317 11.34 -24.98 4.27
N LEU A 318 12.11 -24.61 3.24
CA LEU A 318 11.87 -23.39 2.45
C LEU A 318 10.52 -23.45 1.72
N ARG A 319 10.16 -24.60 1.14
CA ARG A 319 8.85 -24.78 0.50
C ARG A 319 7.72 -24.71 1.53
N ASP A 320 7.89 -25.29 2.71
CA ASP A 320 6.91 -25.21 3.79
C ASP A 320 6.69 -23.77 4.27
N ILE A 321 7.76 -22.97 4.33
CA ILE A 321 7.70 -21.53 4.64
C ILE A 321 6.91 -20.78 3.57
N ILE A 322 7.23 -21.00 2.29
CA ILE A 322 6.52 -20.34 1.17
C ILE A 322 5.04 -20.74 1.16
N GLU A 323 4.73 -22.00 1.46
CA GLU A 323 3.35 -22.48 1.51
C GLU A 323 2.59 -21.94 2.72
N SER A 324 3.25 -21.82 3.88
CA SER A 324 2.67 -21.17 5.06
C SER A 324 2.33 -19.70 4.77
N ILE A 325 3.26 -18.98 4.12
CA ILE A 325 3.06 -17.61 3.66
C ILE A 325 1.86 -17.51 2.70
N ARG A 326 1.72 -18.46 1.77
CA ARG A 326 0.58 -18.48 0.82
C ARG A 326 -0.73 -18.81 1.51
N ALA A 327 -0.73 -19.67 2.52
CA ALA A 327 -1.92 -20.02 3.28
C ALA A 327 -2.44 -18.85 4.14
N GLU A 328 -1.58 -17.90 4.50
CA GLU A 328 -1.96 -16.68 5.21
C GLU A 328 -2.68 -15.64 4.32
N ARG A 329 -2.68 -15.80 2.99
CA ARG A 329 -3.16 -14.77 2.05
C ARG A 329 -4.32 -15.26 1.19
N SER A 330 -5.20 -14.33 0.83
CA SER A 330 -6.36 -14.55 -0.04
C SER A 330 -5.96 -14.86 -1.49
N GLN A 331 -4.87 -14.25 -1.97
CA GLN A 331 -4.37 -14.41 -3.33
C GLN A 331 -3.12 -15.28 -3.39
N TYR A 332 -3.06 -16.17 -4.38
CA TYR A 332 -1.87 -16.97 -4.62
C TYR A 332 -0.71 -16.08 -5.08
N MET A 333 0.34 -16.02 -4.26
CA MET A 333 1.52 -15.23 -4.58
C MET A 333 2.48 -15.98 -5.50
N LYS A 334 2.77 -15.37 -6.65
CA LYS A 334 3.74 -15.88 -7.62
C LYS A 334 5.16 -15.76 -7.04
N LEU A 335 5.94 -16.83 -7.13
CA LEU A 335 7.35 -16.82 -6.80
C LEU A 335 8.15 -16.28 -7.98
N MET A 336 9.10 -15.37 -7.72
CA MET A 336 10.05 -14.85 -8.69
C MET A 336 11.48 -14.93 -8.14
N VAL A 337 12.37 -15.59 -8.88
CA VAL A 337 13.79 -15.65 -8.53
C VAL A 337 14.47 -14.39 -9.03
N VAL A 338 15.17 -13.69 -8.14
CA VAL A 338 15.86 -12.44 -8.42
C VAL A 338 17.35 -12.65 -8.19
N LYS A 339 18.14 -12.57 -9.24
CA LYS A 339 19.60 -12.63 -9.16
C LYS A 339 20.15 -11.22 -8.94
N GLN A 340 21.13 -11.10 -8.05
CA GLN A 340 21.90 -9.86 -7.93
C GLN A 340 22.51 -9.47 -9.29
N GLU A 341 22.47 -8.18 -9.62
CA GLU A 341 22.87 -7.58 -10.90
C GLU A 341 21.97 -7.90 -12.11
N ASP A 342 20.83 -8.57 -11.91
CA ASP A 342 19.83 -8.82 -12.95
C ASP A 342 18.80 -7.68 -13.06
N LYS A 343 18.09 -7.60 -14.19
CA LYS A 343 17.05 -6.58 -14.44
C LYS A 343 15.93 -6.63 -13.42
N LEU A 344 15.56 -7.82 -12.94
CA LEU A 344 14.53 -8.00 -11.91
C LEU A 344 14.97 -7.46 -10.54
N GLU A 345 16.28 -7.26 -10.30
CA GLU A 345 16.76 -6.65 -9.06
C GLU A 345 16.27 -5.20 -8.93
N LEU A 346 16.08 -4.48 -10.03
CA LEU A 346 15.52 -3.13 -9.99
C LEU A 346 14.09 -3.13 -9.43
N ILE A 347 13.28 -4.12 -9.83
CA ILE A 347 11.92 -4.31 -9.32
C ILE A 347 11.96 -4.75 -7.86
N PHE A 348 12.84 -5.67 -7.50
CA PHE A 348 13.02 -6.09 -6.10
C PHE A 348 13.41 -4.93 -5.19
N LYS A 349 14.36 -4.09 -5.61
CA LYS A 349 14.82 -2.91 -4.86
C LYS A 349 13.72 -1.86 -4.68
N HIS A 350 12.72 -1.81 -5.54
CA HIS A 350 11.55 -0.95 -5.33
C HIS A 350 10.82 -1.31 -4.01
N PHE A 351 10.83 -2.58 -3.62
CA PHE A 351 10.21 -3.07 -2.38
C PHE A 351 11.11 -2.92 -1.13
N LEU A 352 12.32 -2.37 -1.27
CA LEU A 352 13.15 -1.97 -0.12
C LEU A 352 12.72 -0.57 0.34
N VAL A 353 11.60 -0.55 1.05
CA VAL A 353 10.80 0.67 1.27
C VAL A 353 11.45 1.69 2.20
N GLU A 354 12.51 1.34 2.93
CA GLU A 354 13.23 2.31 3.77
C GLU A 354 14.26 3.14 3.00
N ASP A 355 14.72 2.66 1.85
CA ASP A 355 15.76 3.30 1.04
C ASP A 355 15.20 4.47 0.21
N LYS A 356 16.07 5.21 -0.45
CA LYS A 356 15.64 6.26 -1.38
C LYS A 356 15.07 5.62 -2.66
N SER A 357 13.86 6.01 -3.07
CA SER A 357 13.28 5.50 -4.33
C SER A 357 13.87 6.24 -5.53
N ASN A 358 14.22 5.47 -6.56
CA ASN A 358 14.69 6.00 -7.86
C ASN A 358 13.65 6.93 -8.51
N ASN A 359 12.37 6.72 -8.20
CA ASN A 359 11.24 7.38 -8.87
C ASN A 359 10.76 8.64 -8.11
N GLY A 360 11.56 9.14 -7.17
CA GLY A 360 11.24 10.29 -6.35
C GLY A 360 10.48 9.90 -5.09
N GLY A 361 11.24 9.54 -4.05
CA GLY A 361 10.74 9.26 -2.70
C GLY A 361 11.90 9.34 -1.72
N ALA A 362 11.68 9.99 -0.58
CA ALA A 362 12.71 10.16 0.45
C ALA A 362 13.04 8.84 1.13
N SER A 363 14.29 8.67 1.56
CA SER A 363 14.64 7.59 2.50
C SER A 363 13.89 7.79 3.81
N TYR A 364 13.78 6.75 4.64
CA TYR A 364 13.16 6.87 5.96
C TYR A 364 13.81 7.97 6.82
N VAL A 365 15.14 8.07 6.79
CA VAL A 365 15.90 9.07 7.56
C VAL A 365 15.60 10.49 7.06
N ASP A 366 15.58 10.70 5.75
CA ASP A 366 15.23 11.99 5.14
C ASP A 366 13.79 12.40 5.48
N PHE A 367 12.87 11.43 5.42
CA PHE A 367 11.46 11.66 5.74
C PHE A 367 11.27 12.03 7.22
N LEU A 368 11.93 11.34 8.15
CA LEU A 368 11.92 11.71 9.56
C LEU A 368 12.46 13.13 9.79
N CYS A 369 13.53 13.52 9.10
CA CYS A 369 14.07 14.88 9.19
C CYS A 369 13.06 15.92 8.69
N HIS A 370 12.34 15.61 7.60
CA HIS A 370 11.27 16.47 7.10
C HIS A 370 10.11 16.56 8.10
N MET A 371 9.62 15.43 8.61
CA MET A 371 8.55 15.39 9.62
C MET A 371 8.92 16.21 10.87
N HIS A 372 10.17 16.11 11.34
CA HIS A 372 10.63 16.90 12.48
C HIS A 372 10.61 18.40 12.19
N LYS A 373 10.92 18.85 10.96
CA LYS A 373 10.79 20.26 10.57
C LYS A 373 9.34 20.72 10.58
N GLU A 374 8.43 19.94 10.01
CA GLU A 374 6.99 20.26 9.99
C GLU A 374 6.41 20.34 11.40
N ILE A 375 6.71 19.37 12.26
CA ILE A 375 6.29 19.36 13.66
C ILE A 375 6.78 20.62 14.39
N ARG A 376 8.02 21.03 14.15
CA ARG A 376 8.57 22.25 14.76
C ARG A 376 7.86 23.51 14.29
N GLN A 377 7.47 23.59 13.02
CA GLN A 377 6.69 24.73 12.50
C GLN A 377 5.28 24.80 13.11
N LEU A 378 4.69 23.67 13.48
CA LEU A 378 3.38 23.62 14.14
C LEU A 378 3.45 23.93 15.65
N LEU A 379 4.62 23.81 16.26
CA LEU A 379 4.86 24.07 17.69
C LEU A 379 5.35 25.48 17.98
N SER A 380 5.93 26.16 16.99
CA SER A 380 6.20 27.60 17.02
C SER A 380 4.92 28.38 16.83
#